data_AF-A0A7S7AXF6-F1
#
_entry.id   AF-A0A7S7AXF6-F1
#
_cell.length_a   1.000
_cell.length_b   1.000
_cell.length_c   1.000
_cell.angle_alpha   90.00
_cell.angle_beta   90.00
_cell.angle_gamma   90.00
#
_symmetry.space_group_name_H-M   'P 1'
#
loop_
_entity.id
_entity.type
_entity.pdbx_description
1 polymer ?
#
loop_
_entity_poly.entity_id
_entity_poly.type
_entity_poly.pdbx_seq_one_letter_code
_entity_poly.pdbx_strand_id
1 'polypeptide(L)'
;MKNIKINFDVLEMMVFFWESVASKDKISDDYFVSVAEKPQMEVVYGEGFSKDSVRRVLSAISNRERLNDRTQQESRFWNNNMWILEDLQTMHNMMAPIKTLNLKEFIEKYKDNKYEEIEIIFIPAHTEEYYIKGNKLYINFFKLIPNCDNPTDIKIAGMELKEYIDKKIAEAV
;
A
#
# COMPACT_ATOMS: atom_id res chain seq x y z
N MET A 1 25.06 -2.02 1.87
CA MET A 1 23.82 -2.77 2.14
C MET A 1 24.08 -4.24 2.40
N LYS A 2 23.46 -4.78 3.45
CA LYS A 2 23.53 -6.18 3.89
C LYS A 2 22.19 -6.90 3.71
N ASN A 3 21.07 -6.18 3.71
CA ASN A 3 19.73 -6.78 3.67
C ASN A 3 18.70 -5.85 3.00
N ILE A 4 17.65 -6.46 2.44
CA ILE A 4 16.42 -5.79 2.04
C ILE A 4 15.25 -6.52 2.70
N LYS A 5 14.43 -5.78 3.44
CA LYS A 5 13.17 -6.29 4.01
C LYS A 5 12.00 -5.84 3.17
N ILE A 6 10.99 -6.69 3.07
CA ILE A 6 9.69 -6.33 2.48
C ILE A 6 8.64 -6.48 3.57
N ASN A 7 7.89 -5.41 3.83
CA ASN A 7 6.88 -5.31 4.86
C ASN A 7 5.49 -5.20 4.22
N PHE A 8 4.59 -6.10 4.63
CA PHE A 8 3.20 -6.15 4.19
C PHE A 8 2.20 -5.93 5.33
N ASP A 9 2.64 -5.56 6.54
CA ASP A 9 1.81 -5.59 7.75
C ASP A 9 0.49 -4.82 7.59
N VAL A 10 0.55 -3.59 7.06
CA VAL A 10 -0.65 -2.76 6.84
C VAL A 10 -1.47 -3.31 5.69
N LEU A 11 -0.82 -3.77 4.63
CA LEU A 11 -1.49 -4.31 3.46
C LEU A 11 -2.27 -5.57 3.81
N GLU A 12 -1.73 -6.48 4.62
CA GLU A 12 -2.43 -7.68 5.07
C GLU A 12 -3.66 -7.36 5.93
N MET A 13 -3.57 -6.32 6.78
CA MET A 13 -4.74 -5.83 7.49
C MET A 13 -5.82 -5.30 6.53
N MET A 14 -5.39 -4.65 5.44
CA MET A 14 -6.31 -4.11 4.45
C MET A 14 -6.90 -5.19 3.53
N VAL A 15 -6.15 -6.26 3.23
CA VAL A 15 -6.68 -7.47 2.58
C VAL A 15 -7.77 -8.10 3.43
N PHE A 16 -7.51 -8.31 4.72
CA PHE A 16 -8.54 -8.81 5.65
C PHE A 16 -9.77 -7.90 5.68
N PHE A 17 -9.57 -6.58 5.73
CA PHE A 17 -10.67 -5.62 5.66
C PHE A 17 -11.50 -5.78 4.38
N TRP A 18 -10.87 -5.82 3.20
CA TRP A 18 -11.61 -5.93 1.93
C TRP A 18 -12.38 -7.23 1.81
N GLU A 19 -11.77 -8.36 2.17
CA GLU A 19 -12.40 -9.69 2.16
C GLU A 19 -13.60 -9.74 3.11
N SER A 20 -13.45 -9.19 4.31
CA SER A 20 -14.51 -9.13 5.33
C SER A 20 -15.68 -8.26 4.87
N VAL A 21 -15.41 -7.06 4.33
CA VAL A 21 -16.47 -6.16 3.83
C VAL A 21 -17.22 -6.79 2.65
N ALA A 22 -16.51 -7.44 1.71
CA ALA A 22 -17.13 -8.13 0.59
C ALA A 22 -18.01 -9.31 1.04
N SER A 23 -17.56 -10.04 2.07
CA SER A 23 -18.30 -11.15 2.69
C SER A 23 -19.46 -10.68 3.58
N LYS A 24 -19.60 -9.36 3.79
CA LYS A 24 -20.58 -8.72 4.68
C LYS A 24 -20.36 -9.05 6.16
N ASP A 25 -19.12 -9.41 6.52
CA ASP A 25 -18.73 -9.62 7.90
C ASP A 25 -18.64 -8.29 8.64
N LYS A 26 -18.98 -8.34 9.93
CA LYS A 26 -18.90 -7.17 10.80
C LYS A 26 -17.48 -7.00 11.31
N ILE A 27 -16.90 -5.84 11.04
CA ILE A 27 -15.59 -5.43 11.55
C ILE A 27 -15.81 -4.36 12.61
N SER A 28 -15.10 -4.42 13.73
CA SER A 28 -15.20 -3.39 14.77
C SER A 28 -14.44 -2.12 14.38
N ASP A 29 -14.90 -0.98 14.88
CA ASP A 29 -14.21 0.30 14.71
C ASP A 29 -12.78 0.26 15.26
N ASP A 30 -12.54 -0.51 16.33
CA ASP A 30 -11.20 -0.74 16.91
C ASP A 30 -10.23 -1.32 15.87
N TYR A 31 -10.71 -2.14 14.94
CA TYR A 31 -9.87 -2.66 13.86
C TYR A 31 -9.40 -1.52 12.95
N PHE A 32 -10.29 -0.60 12.56
CA PHE A 32 -9.93 0.54 11.71
C PHE A 32 -8.95 1.49 12.42
N VAL A 33 -9.13 1.68 13.74
CA VAL A 33 -8.16 2.41 14.57
C VAL A 33 -6.80 1.72 14.54
N SER A 34 -6.76 0.39 14.69
CA SER A 34 -5.50 -0.36 14.67
C SER A 34 -4.76 -0.26 13.33
N VAL A 35 -5.47 -0.17 12.19
CA VAL A 35 -4.87 0.10 10.87
C VAL A 35 -4.29 1.52 10.85
N ALA A 36 -5.07 2.51 11.32
CA ALA A 36 -4.66 3.91 11.33
C ALA A 36 -3.50 4.21 12.30
N GLU A 37 -3.28 3.36 13.31
CA GLU A 37 -2.20 3.53 14.27
C GLU A 37 -0.89 2.88 13.84
N LYS A 38 -0.88 2.10 12.75
CA LYS A 38 0.35 1.50 12.23
C LYS A 38 1.38 2.57 11.88
N PRO A 39 2.63 2.49 12.39
CA PRO A 39 3.67 3.47 12.10
C PRO A 39 3.94 3.65 10.59
N GLN A 40 3.71 2.60 9.81
CA GLN A 40 3.86 2.63 8.36
C GLN A 40 2.86 3.58 7.67
N MET A 41 1.75 3.93 8.30
CA MET A 41 0.76 4.87 7.76
C MET A 41 1.12 6.34 8.03
N GLU A 42 2.07 6.65 8.91
CA GLU A 42 2.40 8.04 9.27
C GLU A 42 2.81 8.91 8.08
N VAL A 43 3.42 8.29 7.08
CA VAL A 43 3.91 8.92 5.84
C VAL A 43 2.77 9.47 4.98
N VAL A 44 1.56 8.91 5.07
CA VAL A 44 0.41 9.39 4.30
C VAL A 44 -0.41 10.43 5.06
N TYR A 45 -0.03 10.75 6.30
CA TYR A 45 -0.73 11.76 7.09
C TYR A 45 -0.19 13.16 6.82
N GLY A 46 -1.09 14.12 6.73
CA GLY A 46 -0.79 15.49 6.42
C GLY A 46 -2.04 16.34 6.31
N GLU A 47 -1.96 17.43 5.57
CA GLU A 47 -3.10 18.31 5.37
C GLU A 47 -4.23 17.57 4.64
N GLY A 48 -5.39 17.52 5.29
CA GLY A 48 -6.59 16.88 4.76
C GLY A 48 -6.61 15.34 4.87
N PHE A 49 -5.61 14.69 5.47
CA PHE A 49 -5.66 13.24 5.70
C PHE A 49 -4.96 12.86 7.01
N SER A 50 -5.70 12.22 7.91
CA SER A 50 -5.25 11.88 9.27
C SER A 50 -5.54 10.44 9.64
N LYS A 51 -5.14 10.03 10.86
CA LYS A 51 -5.57 8.75 11.44
C LYS A 51 -7.09 8.62 11.50
N ASP A 52 -7.78 9.69 11.90
CA ASP A 52 -9.25 9.70 11.93
C ASP A 52 -9.85 9.60 10.53
N SER A 53 -9.20 10.19 9.51
CA SER A 53 -9.60 10.03 8.10
C SER A 53 -9.62 8.57 7.68
N VAL A 54 -8.59 7.79 8.04
CA VAL A 54 -8.54 6.33 7.77
C VAL A 54 -9.71 5.63 8.48
N ARG A 55 -9.86 5.85 9.79
CA ARG A 55 -10.94 5.24 10.59
C ARG A 55 -12.32 5.54 9.99
N ARG A 56 -12.60 6.81 9.69
CA ARG A 56 -13.88 7.27 9.13
C ARG A 56 -14.16 6.66 7.77
N VAL A 57 -13.17 6.64 6.87
CA VAL A 57 -13.35 6.08 5.53
C VAL A 57 -13.64 4.58 5.60
N LEU A 58 -12.86 3.82 6.37
CA LEU A 58 -13.05 2.37 6.50
C LEU A 58 -14.36 2.02 7.19
N SER A 59 -14.73 2.76 8.24
CA SER A 59 -16.02 2.59 8.94
C SER A 59 -17.20 2.89 8.01
N ALA A 60 -17.16 4.00 7.25
CA ALA A 60 -18.21 4.31 6.28
C ALA A 60 -18.36 3.23 5.20
N ILE A 61 -17.25 2.70 4.68
CA ILE A 61 -17.25 1.60 3.70
C ILE A 61 -17.85 0.33 4.32
N SER A 62 -17.38 -0.08 5.51
CA SER A 62 -17.85 -1.29 6.18
C SER A 62 -19.35 -1.23 6.51
N ASN A 63 -19.83 -0.07 6.96
CA ASN A 63 -21.24 0.16 7.30
C ASN A 63 -22.11 0.51 6.08
N ARG A 64 -21.53 0.64 4.88
CA ARG A 64 -22.22 1.04 3.63
C ARG A 64 -22.91 2.40 3.74
N GLU A 65 -22.25 3.31 4.44
CA GLU A 65 -22.72 4.67 4.69
C GLU A 65 -22.06 5.67 3.73
N ARG A 66 -22.70 6.83 3.56
CA ARG A 66 -22.09 7.94 2.83
C ARG A 66 -21.00 8.59 3.66
N LEU A 67 -19.83 8.77 3.06
CA LEU A 67 -18.77 9.57 3.66
C LEU A 67 -19.06 11.07 3.45
N ASN A 68 -19.66 11.70 4.46
CA ASN A 68 -20.00 13.13 4.46
C ASN A 68 -18.81 14.01 4.79
N ASP A 69 -18.84 15.27 4.34
CA ASP A 69 -17.86 16.34 4.63
C ASP A 69 -16.40 15.89 4.48
N ARG A 70 -16.12 15.22 3.35
CA ARG A 70 -14.83 14.60 3.08
C ARG A 70 -13.86 15.56 2.40
N THR A 71 -12.59 15.45 2.79
CA THR A 71 -11.50 16.11 2.06
C THR A 71 -11.27 15.46 0.70
N GLN A 72 -10.45 16.09 -0.14
CA GLN A 72 -10.07 15.49 -1.42
C GLN A 72 -9.25 14.20 -1.22
N GLN A 73 -8.39 14.17 -0.21
CA GLN A 73 -7.54 13.02 0.11
C GLN A 73 -8.38 11.84 0.64
N GLU A 74 -9.35 12.12 1.51
CA GLU A 74 -10.35 11.13 1.97
C GLU A 74 -11.17 10.58 0.81
N SER A 75 -11.59 11.44 -0.12
CA SER A 75 -12.31 11.01 -1.32
C SER A 75 -11.49 10.05 -2.18
N ARG A 76 -10.20 10.33 -2.38
CA ARG A 76 -9.30 9.45 -3.15
C ARG A 76 -9.07 8.13 -2.44
N PHE A 77 -8.83 8.15 -1.13
CA PHE A 77 -8.67 6.94 -0.35
C PHE A 77 -9.94 6.07 -0.37
N TRP A 78 -11.11 6.69 -0.23
CA TRP A 78 -12.40 6.00 -0.35
C TRP A 78 -12.56 5.38 -1.74
N ASN A 79 -12.33 6.14 -2.82
CA ASN A 79 -12.44 5.64 -4.20
C ASN A 79 -11.52 4.44 -4.46
N ASN A 80 -10.27 4.51 -3.99
CA ASN A 80 -9.30 3.42 -4.14
C ASN A 80 -9.78 2.14 -3.44
N ASN A 81 -10.31 2.25 -2.23
CA ASN A 81 -10.85 1.10 -1.50
C ASN A 81 -12.12 0.55 -2.17
N MET A 82 -12.99 1.41 -2.68
CA MET A 82 -14.20 0.97 -3.39
C MET A 82 -13.85 0.22 -4.68
N TRP A 83 -12.85 0.68 -5.43
CA TRP A 83 -12.38 -0.01 -6.63
C TRP A 83 -11.91 -1.43 -6.34
N ILE A 84 -11.20 -1.66 -5.22
CA ILE A 84 -10.85 -3.01 -4.77
C ILE A 84 -12.10 -3.84 -4.43
N LEU A 85 -13.07 -3.24 -3.76
CA LEU A 85 -14.30 -3.94 -3.35
C LEU A 85 -15.23 -4.27 -4.52
N GLU A 86 -15.10 -3.58 -5.65
CA GLU A 86 -15.80 -3.92 -6.90
C GLU A 86 -15.25 -5.20 -7.54
N ASP A 87 -13.93 -5.44 -7.41
CA ASP A 87 -13.28 -6.64 -7.92
C ASP A 87 -12.11 -7.10 -7.03
N LEU A 88 -12.40 -8.04 -6.11
CA LEU A 88 -11.37 -8.67 -5.28
C LEU A 88 -10.38 -9.51 -6.09
N GLN A 89 -10.74 -10.00 -7.28
CA GLN A 89 -9.80 -10.74 -8.12
C GLN A 89 -8.66 -9.82 -8.56
N THR A 90 -8.96 -8.57 -8.90
CA THR A 90 -7.94 -7.56 -9.19
C THR A 90 -7.00 -7.35 -8.00
N MET A 91 -7.54 -7.28 -6.77
CA MET A 91 -6.72 -7.23 -5.55
C MET A 91 -5.80 -8.45 -5.42
N HIS A 92 -6.33 -9.66 -5.58
CA HIS A 92 -5.53 -10.89 -5.49
C HIS A 92 -4.43 -10.95 -6.57
N ASN A 93 -4.74 -10.51 -7.79
CA ASN A 93 -3.78 -10.41 -8.87
C ASN A 93 -2.67 -9.41 -8.55
N MET A 94 -2.99 -8.30 -7.87
CA MET A 94 -1.96 -7.36 -7.40
C MET A 94 -1.11 -7.93 -6.25
N MET A 95 -1.72 -8.73 -5.37
CA MET A 95 -1.05 -9.34 -4.21
C MET A 95 -0.09 -10.47 -4.60
N ALA A 96 -0.42 -11.25 -5.63
CA ALA A 96 0.30 -12.48 -5.96
C ALA A 96 1.80 -12.26 -6.28
N PRO A 97 2.20 -11.35 -7.19
CA PRO A 97 3.62 -11.17 -7.52
C PRO A 97 4.38 -10.32 -6.50
N ILE A 98 3.70 -9.45 -5.72
CA ILE A 98 4.40 -8.74 -4.63
C ILE A 98 4.82 -9.72 -3.53
N LYS A 99 4.02 -10.76 -3.23
CA LYS A 99 4.36 -11.79 -2.24
C LYS A 99 5.53 -12.69 -2.66
N THR A 100 5.79 -12.82 -3.96
CA THR A 100 6.91 -13.60 -4.50
C THR A 100 8.08 -12.73 -4.95
N LEU A 101 8.01 -11.41 -4.72
CA LEU A 101 9.03 -10.44 -5.11
C LEU A 101 10.37 -10.75 -4.44
N ASN A 102 11.40 -10.92 -5.27
CA ASN A 102 12.76 -11.18 -4.81
C ASN A 102 13.70 -10.07 -5.25
N LEU A 103 14.27 -9.35 -4.27
CA LEU A 103 15.15 -8.20 -4.47
C LEU A 103 16.61 -8.47 -4.08
N LYS A 104 17.01 -9.75 -3.91
CA LYS A 104 18.36 -10.10 -3.42
C LYS A 104 19.49 -9.52 -4.27
N GLU A 105 19.29 -9.41 -5.58
CA GLU A 105 20.29 -8.85 -6.50
C GLU A 105 20.62 -7.37 -6.18
N PHE A 106 19.69 -6.64 -5.57
CA PHE A 106 19.91 -5.24 -5.20
C PHE A 106 20.89 -5.10 -4.03
N ILE A 107 21.07 -6.15 -3.20
CA ILE A 107 22.05 -6.16 -2.10
C ILE A 107 23.46 -5.90 -2.61
N GLU A 108 23.87 -6.62 -3.65
CA GLU A 108 25.19 -6.42 -4.26
C GLU A 108 25.24 -5.10 -5.03
N LYS A 109 24.18 -4.76 -5.78
CA LYS A 109 24.11 -3.53 -6.58
C LYS A 109 24.30 -2.26 -5.73
N TYR A 110 23.71 -2.22 -4.54
CA TYR A 110 23.79 -1.07 -3.64
C TYR A 110 24.67 -1.35 -2.42
N LYS A 111 25.68 -2.22 -2.53
CA LYS A 111 26.50 -2.61 -1.37
C LYS A 111 27.22 -1.43 -0.69
N ASP A 112 27.62 -0.41 -1.46
CA ASP A 112 28.41 0.73 -0.97
C ASP A 112 27.57 1.92 -0.51
N ASN A 113 26.25 1.74 -0.36
CA ASN A 113 25.39 2.82 0.10
C ASN A 113 25.43 3.05 1.62
N LYS A 114 24.91 4.20 2.06
CA LYS A 114 24.93 4.68 3.47
C LYS A 114 24.08 3.85 4.44
N TYR A 115 23.17 3.02 3.95
CA TYR A 115 22.27 2.18 4.73
C TYR A 115 22.73 0.71 4.73
N GLU A 116 22.75 0.12 5.93
CA GLU A 116 22.99 -1.32 6.06
C GLU A 116 21.77 -2.15 5.64
N GLU A 117 20.56 -1.62 5.81
CA GLU A 117 19.30 -2.27 5.49
C GLU A 117 18.35 -1.28 4.85
N ILE A 118 17.64 -1.70 3.79
CA ILE A 118 16.52 -0.96 3.21
C ILE A 118 15.23 -1.74 3.46
N GLU A 119 14.16 -1.04 3.84
CA GLU A 119 12.83 -1.63 4.03
C GLU A 119 11.88 -1.13 2.94
N ILE A 120 11.29 -2.06 2.18
CA ILE A 120 10.25 -1.80 1.19
C ILE A 120 8.91 -2.08 1.84
N ILE A 121 8.01 -1.12 1.88
CA ILE A 121 6.77 -1.19 2.66
C ILE A 121 5.61 -0.94 1.71
N PHE A 122 4.73 -1.93 1.54
CA PHE A 122 3.52 -1.73 0.75
C PHE A 122 2.41 -1.20 1.66
N ILE A 123 1.84 -0.05 1.29
CA ILE A 123 0.79 0.62 2.04
C ILE A 123 -0.38 1.03 1.13
N PRO A 124 -1.61 1.09 1.65
CA PRO A 124 -2.73 1.68 0.95
C PRO A 124 -2.71 3.20 1.16
N ALA A 125 -2.20 3.94 0.18
CA ALA A 125 -2.09 5.41 0.27
C ALA A 125 -3.14 6.13 -0.60
N HIS A 126 -3.33 7.43 -0.37
CA HIS A 126 -4.38 8.18 -1.05
C HIS A 126 -3.96 8.78 -2.41
N THR A 127 -2.68 9.10 -2.66
CA THR A 127 -2.30 9.90 -3.85
C THR A 127 -0.98 9.51 -4.47
N GLU A 128 0.14 9.71 -3.76
CA GLU A 128 1.47 9.50 -4.34
C GLU A 128 1.72 8.03 -4.69
N GLU A 129 2.60 7.80 -5.66
CA GLU A 129 3.04 6.45 -6.06
C GLU A 129 3.95 5.80 -5.02
N TYR A 130 4.74 6.62 -4.35
CA TYR A 130 5.70 6.17 -3.35
C TYR A 130 6.08 7.31 -2.41
N TYR A 131 6.76 6.95 -1.33
CA TYR A 131 7.39 7.90 -0.42
C TYR A 131 8.74 7.33 0.04
N ILE A 132 9.72 8.21 0.26
CA ILE A 132 11.02 7.85 0.82
C ILE A 132 11.18 8.54 2.17
N LYS A 133 11.50 7.77 3.22
CA LYS A 133 11.80 8.31 4.55
C LYS A 133 12.96 7.53 5.17
N GLY A 134 14.15 8.13 5.13
CA GLY A 134 15.38 7.46 5.57
C GLY A 134 15.67 6.21 4.72
N ASN A 135 15.84 5.06 5.37
CA ASN A 135 16.10 3.78 4.71
C ASN A 135 14.83 3.03 4.25
N LYS A 136 13.66 3.70 4.26
CA LYS A 136 12.37 3.10 3.96
C LYS A 136 11.80 3.63 2.66
N LEU A 137 11.41 2.72 1.77
CA LEU A 137 10.66 3.01 0.54
C LEU A 137 9.23 2.50 0.71
N TYR A 138 8.27 3.41 0.76
CA TYR A 138 6.86 3.09 0.84
C TYR A 138 6.29 3.07 -0.57
N ILE A 139 5.64 1.98 -0.98
CA ILE A 139 4.99 1.84 -2.27
C ILE A 139 3.47 1.88 -2.07
N ASN A 140 2.79 2.72 -2.83
CA ASN A 140 1.34 2.78 -2.81
C ASN A 140 0.75 1.59 -3.57
N PHE A 141 0.11 0.69 -2.84
CA PHE A 141 -0.52 -0.51 -3.38
C PHE A 141 -1.55 -0.19 -4.48
N PHE A 142 -2.33 0.89 -4.33
CA PHE A 142 -3.35 1.26 -5.32
C PHE A 142 -2.79 1.82 -6.64
N LYS A 143 -1.46 1.93 -6.76
CA LYS A 143 -0.78 2.33 -8.01
C LYS A 143 -0.19 1.15 -8.77
N LEU A 144 -0.33 -0.05 -8.23
CA LEU A 144 -0.01 -1.28 -8.94
C LEU A 144 -1.07 -1.53 -10.01
N ILE A 145 -0.60 -1.93 -11.19
CA ILE A 145 -1.43 -2.26 -12.34
C ILE A 145 -1.06 -3.69 -12.73
N PRO A 146 -1.93 -4.69 -12.45
CA PRO A 146 -1.69 -6.05 -12.89
C PRO A 146 -1.87 -6.14 -14.41
N ASN A 147 -1.01 -6.90 -15.06
CA ASN A 147 -1.19 -7.23 -16.47
C ASN A 147 -2.32 -8.25 -16.60
N CYS A 148 -3.30 -7.96 -17.46
CA CYS A 148 -4.47 -8.82 -17.70
C CYS A 148 -4.09 -10.19 -18.29
N ASP A 149 -3.01 -10.27 -19.07
CA ASP A 149 -2.57 -11.49 -19.75
C ASP A 149 -1.60 -12.31 -18.89
N ASN A 150 -0.84 -11.65 -18.01
CA ASN A 150 0.09 -12.29 -17.10
C ASN A 150 -0.01 -11.67 -15.69
N PRO A 151 -0.78 -12.28 -14.77
CA PRO A 151 -0.93 -11.78 -13.41
C PRO A 151 0.36 -11.68 -12.59
N THR A 152 1.47 -12.25 -13.07
CA THR A 152 2.79 -12.12 -12.42
C THR A 152 3.55 -10.86 -12.84
N ASP A 153 3.12 -10.22 -13.93
CA ASP A 153 3.61 -8.92 -14.40
C ASP A 153 2.75 -7.82 -13.75
N ILE A 154 3.39 -7.00 -12.91
CA ILE A 154 2.79 -5.80 -12.33
C ILE A 154 3.64 -4.61 -12.70
N LYS A 155 2.93 -3.55 -13.09
CA LYS A 155 3.52 -2.26 -13.40
C LYS A 155 3.11 -1.19 -12.41
N ILE A 156 3.95 -0.18 -12.30
CA ILE A 156 3.65 1.09 -11.65
C ILE A 156 4.25 2.19 -12.53
N ALA A 157 3.44 3.21 -12.83
CA ALA A 157 3.80 4.27 -13.79
C ALA A 157 4.29 3.72 -15.16
N GLY A 158 3.75 2.58 -15.61
CA GLY A 158 4.12 1.92 -16.87
C GLY A 158 5.45 1.15 -16.85
N MET A 159 6.12 1.07 -15.70
CA MET A 159 7.38 0.35 -15.50
C MET A 159 7.16 -0.93 -14.70
N GLU A 160 7.89 -2.00 -15.02
CA GLU A 160 7.90 -3.25 -14.26
C GLU A 160 8.20 -2.97 -12.78
N LEU A 161 7.48 -3.60 -11.86
CA LEU A 161 7.60 -3.32 -10.42
C LEU A 161 9.05 -3.41 -9.92
N LYS A 162 9.81 -4.40 -10.37
CA LYS A 162 11.19 -4.61 -9.95
C LYS A 162 12.11 -3.49 -10.45
N GLU A 163 11.96 -3.07 -11.70
CA GLU A 163 12.69 -1.94 -12.29
C GLU A 163 12.32 -0.62 -11.60
N TYR A 164 11.04 -0.45 -11.25
CA TYR A 164 10.59 0.73 -10.52
C TYR A 164 11.20 0.80 -9.13
N ILE A 165 11.19 -0.31 -8.37
CA ILE A 165 11.80 -0.36 -7.04
C ILE A 165 13.30 -0.09 -7.13
N ASP A 166 14.00 -0.65 -8.11
CA ASP A 166 15.42 -0.37 -8.35
C ASP A 166 15.68 1.13 -8.52
N LYS A 167 14.92 1.79 -9.41
CA LYS A 167 15.00 3.23 -9.62
C LYS A 167 14.75 4.02 -8.33
N LYS A 168 13.75 3.62 -7.54
CA LYS A 168 13.40 4.33 -6.29
C LYS A 168 14.38 4.08 -5.16
N ILE A 169 15.02 2.91 -5.10
CA ILE A 169 16.14 2.66 -4.20
C ILE A 169 17.31 3.58 -4.58
N ALA A 170 17.64 3.71 -5.88
CA ALA A 170 18.70 4.61 -6.34
C ALA A 170 18.48 6.07 -5.94
N GLU A 171 17.22 6.54 -5.89
CA GLU A 171 16.86 7.88 -5.43
C GLU A 171 17.01 8.06 -3.90
N ALA A 172 16.87 6.98 -3.13
CA ALA A 172 16.91 7.01 -1.66
C ALA A 172 18.34 6.94 -1.08
N VAL A 173 19.24 6.26 -1.78
CA VAL A 173 20.57 5.90 -1.30
C VAL A 173 21.62 6.98 -1.52
#